data_AF-A0A288DKV8-F1
#
_entry.id   AF-A0A288DKV8-F1
#
_cell.length_a   1.000
_cell.length_b   1.000
_cell.length_c   1.000
_cell.angle_alpha   90.00
_cell.angle_beta   90.00
_cell.angle_gamma   90.00
#
_symmetry.space_group_name_H-M   'P 1'
#
loop_
_entity.id
_entity.type
_entity.pdbx_description
1 polymer ?
#
loop_
_entity_poly.entity_id
_entity_poly.type
_entity_poly.pdbx_seq_one_letter_code
_entity_poly.pdbx_strand_id
1 'polypeptide(L)'
;MNTYIPEQLIDEIEQLKELNKFDEAMKKINTILVKDPSNEDALLQVTDIQYRQGEIGKASKAIDFLNAKKNHEDPLGLYIKGVLEMEKNNWIDAKKYLRKALELTKAENHEIIRCYGLCEYWYGNREKGVNLLKDSFSINNKDAEVIYNLIEIYILEQNYKKAKSMISYFYKHHKNIQTIDKDMEYYDNKIALFEKFITTQHMFTPLHA
;
A
#
# COMPACT_ATOMS: atom_id res chain seq x y z
N MET A 1 6.87 -23.11 20.30
CA MET A 1 7.64 -23.73 19.20
C MET A 1 7.28 -22.96 17.95
N ASN A 2 8.24 -22.39 17.24
CA ASN A 2 7.97 -21.70 15.99
C ASN A 2 7.59 -22.78 14.96
N THR A 3 6.32 -22.87 14.61
CA THR A 3 5.83 -23.90 13.70
C THR A 3 6.27 -23.51 12.29
N TYR A 4 7.33 -24.13 11.79
CA TYR A 4 7.83 -23.93 10.43
C TYR A 4 6.70 -24.17 9.41
N ILE A 5 6.39 -23.15 8.62
CA ILE A 5 5.52 -23.28 7.45
C ILE A 5 6.42 -23.65 6.27
N PRO A 6 6.14 -24.76 5.56
CA PRO A 6 6.90 -25.10 4.36
C PRO A 6 6.84 -23.96 3.34
N GLU A 7 7.98 -23.57 2.80
CA GLU A 7 8.10 -22.50 1.79
C GLU A 7 7.17 -22.74 0.59
N GLN A 8 7.11 -23.99 0.11
CA GLN A 8 6.18 -24.40 -0.93
C GLN A 8 4.70 -24.09 -0.61
N LEU A 9 4.29 -24.21 0.66
CA LEU A 9 2.91 -23.91 1.05
C LEU A 9 2.64 -22.41 1.02
N ILE A 10 3.64 -21.59 1.35
CA ILE A 10 3.56 -20.12 1.26
C ILE A 10 3.44 -19.72 -0.22
N ASP A 11 4.29 -20.27 -1.08
CA ASP A 11 4.25 -20.02 -2.53
C ASP A 11 2.90 -20.40 -3.15
N GLU A 12 2.34 -21.55 -2.75
CA GLU A 12 1.00 -21.96 -3.18
C GLU A 12 -0.09 -20.99 -2.72
N ILE A 13 0.00 -20.47 -1.49
CA ILE A 13 -0.96 -19.48 -0.97
C ILE A 13 -0.86 -18.18 -1.76
N GLU A 14 0.36 -17.68 -2.02
CA GLU A 14 0.58 -16.47 -2.81
C GLU A 14 0.06 -16.62 -4.24
N GLN A 15 0.37 -17.73 -4.92
CA GLN A 15 -0.13 -17.99 -6.27
C GLN A 15 -1.66 -18.03 -6.31
N LEU A 16 -2.31 -18.65 -5.32
CA LEU A 16 -3.77 -18.66 -5.24
C LEU A 16 -4.35 -17.25 -5.03
N LYS A 17 -3.69 -16.40 -4.25
CA LYS A 17 -4.10 -15.00 -4.05
C LYS A 17 -3.95 -14.18 -5.32
N GLU A 18 -2.85 -14.32 -6.06
CA GLU A 18 -2.64 -13.66 -7.36
C GLU A 18 -3.73 -14.03 -8.36
N LEU A 19 -4.17 -15.29 -8.34
CA LEU A 19 -5.27 -15.79 -9.17
C LEU A 19 -6.67 -15.43 -8.63
N ASN A 20 -6.75 -14.63 -7.56
CA ASN A 20 -7.98 -14.28 -6.83
C ASN A 20 -8.78 -15.50 -6.32
N LYS A 21 -8.13 -16.65 -6.15
CA LYS A 21 -8.71 -17.89 -5.61
C LYS A 21 -8.68 -17.90 -4.09
N PHE A 22 -9.27 -16.87 -3.50
CA PHE A 22 -9.20 -16.61 -2.05
C PHE A 22 -9.75 -17.75 -1.20
N ASP A 23 -10.80 -18.43 -1.63
CA ASP A 23 -11.37 -19.58 -0.89
C ASP A 23 -10.40 -20.77 -0.84
N GLU A 24 -9.66 -21.03 -1.92
CA GLU A 24 -8.64 -22.09 -1.98
C GLU A 24 -7.45 -21.72 -1.09
N ALA A 25 -7.00 -20.46 -1.15
CA ALA A 25 -5.92 -19.94 -0.30
C ALA A 25 -6.29 -20.04 1.19
N MET A 26 -7.51 -19.64 1.57
CA MET A 26 -8.02 -19.75 2.94
C MET A 26 -8.06 -21.19 3.43
N LYS A 27 -8.42 -22.17 2.58
CA LYS A 27 -8.34 -23.59 2.95
C LYS A 27 -6.91 -24.01 3.30
N LYS A 28 -5.91 -23.56 2.54
CA LYS A 28 -4.50 -23.84 2.80
C LYS A 28 -4.03 -23.19 4.10
N ILE A 29 -4.34 -21.91 4.31
CA ILE A 29 -4.01 -21.17 5.53
C ILE A 29 -4.65 -21.82 6.76
N ASN A 30 -5.90 -22.28 6.66
CA ASN A 30 -6.58 -22.97 7.76
C ASN A 30 -5.85 -24.26 8.19
N THR A 31 -5.14 -24.94 7.29
CA THR A 31 -4.32 -26.11 7.68
C THR A 31 -3.16 -25.75 8.62
N ILE A 32 -2.69 -24.50 8.56
CA ILE A 32 -1.68 -23.93 9.45
C ILE A 32 -2.35 -23.54 10.78
N LEU A 33 -3.43 -22.76 10.70
CA LEU A 33 -4.14 -22.24 11.87
C LEU A 33 -4.78 -23.32 12.76
N VAL A 34 -5.15 -24.48 12.20
CA VAL A 34 -5.61 -25.63 13.00
C VAL A 34 -4.51 -26.17 13.91
N LYS A 35 -3.24 -26.14 13.46
CA LYS A 35 -2.09 -26.61 14.24
C LYS A 35 -1.57 -25.53 15.18
N ASP A 36 -1.57 -24.29 14.71
CA ASP A 36 -1.11 -23.12 15.45
C ASP A 36 -2.07 -21.94 15.19
N PRO A 37 -3.14 -21.80 16.00
CA PRO A 37 -4.10 -20.70 15.88
C PRO A 37 -3.48 -19.32 16.12
N SER A 38 -2.25 -19.29 16.61
CA SER A 38 -1.48 -18.09 16.89
C SER A 38 -0.42 -17.76 15.86
N ASN A 39 -0.30 -18.57 14.80
CA ASN A 39 0.73 -18.39 13.80
C ASN A 39 0.62 -17.02 13.12
N GLU A 40 1.67 -16.22 13.24
CA GLU A 40 1.68 -14.84 12.80
C GLU A 40 1.54 -14.70 11.28
N ASP A 41 2.38 -15.41 10.53
CA ASP A 41 2.38 -15.37 9.07
C ASP A 41 1.01 -15.79 8.51
N ALA A 42 0.42 -16.87 9.03
CA ALA A 42 -0.89 -17.33 8.61
C ALA A 42 -2.00 -16.28 8.89
N LEU A 43 -1.95 -15.59 10.04
CA LEU A 43 -2.92 -14.53 10.36
C LEU A 43 -2.72 -13.27 9.51
N LEU A 44 -1.47 -12.95 9.13
CA LEU A 44 -1.19 -11.90 8.15
C LEU A 44 -1.75 -12.26 6.78
N GLN A 45 -1.62 -13.52 6.34
CA GLN A 45 -2.23 -14.01 5.10
C GLN A 45 -3.76 -13.94 5.12
N VAL A 46 -4.40 -14.30 6.25
CA VAL A 46 -5.85 -14.10 6.43
C VAL A 46 -6.23 -12.63 6.30
N THR A 47 -5.43 -11.73 6.90
CA THR A 47 -5.68 -10.30 6.86
C THR A 47 -5.62 -9.77 5.43
N ASP A 48 -4.58 -10.12 4.67
CA ASP A 48 -4.42 -9.68 3.28
C ASP A 48 -5.56 -10.18 2.40
N ILE A 49 -5.94 -11.45 2.50
CA ILE A 49 -7.09 -11.98 1.75
C ILE A 49 -8.38 -11.21 2.09
N GLN A 50 -8.66 -11.00 3.38
CA GLN A 50 -9.85 -10.27 3.80
C GLN A 50 -9.82 -8.81 3.33
N TYR A 51 -8.65 -8.17 3.33
CA TYR A 51 -8.45 -6.83 2.78
C TYR A 51 -8.76 -6.79 1.27
N ARG A 52 -8.17 -7.71 0.49
CA ARG A 52 -8.39 -7.82 -0.97
C ARG A 52 -9.84 -8.13 -1.33
N GLN A 53 -10.57 -8.83 -0.46
CA GLN A 53 -12.01 -9.09 -0.62
C GLN A 53 -12.90 -7.89 -0.21
N GLY A 54 -12.33 -6.79 0.30
CA GLY A 54 -13.09 -5.65 0.82
C GLY A 54 -13.71 -5.88 2.20
N GLU A 55 -13.37 -6.98 2.86
CA GLU A 55 -13.88 -7.38 4.18
C GLU A 55 -13.08 -6.69 5.31
N ILE A 56 -12.96 -5.37 5.24
CA ILE A 56 -12.10 -4.53 6.10
C ILE A 56 -12.35 -4.79 7.60
N GLY A 57 -13.61 -5.02 7.99
CA GLY A 57 -13.97 -5.34 9.37
C GLY A 57 -13.44 -6.69 9.87
N LYS A 58 -13.33 -7.69 8.98
CA LYS A 58 -12.72 -8.99 9.33
C LYS A 58 -11.19 -8.85 9.39
N ALA A 59 -10.60 -8.18 8.41
CA ALA A 59 -9.15 -7.91 8.38
C ALA A 59 -8.68 -7.20 9.67
N SER A 60 -9.46 -6.21 10.14
CA SER A 60 -9.18 -5.51 11.40
C SER A 60 -9.10 -6.45 12.61
N LYS A 61 -10.02 -7.43 12.70
CA LYS A 61 -10.06 -8.38 13.83
C LYS A 61 -8.85 -9.32 13.87
N ALA A 62 -8.38 -9.78 12.72
CA ALA A 62 -7.20 -10.64 12.64
C ALA A 62 -5.94 -9.91 13.14
N ILE A 63 -5.76 -8.65 12.73
CA ILE A 63 -4.66 -7.80 13.18
C ILE A 63 -4.79 -7.39 14.65
N ASP A 64 -6.01 -7.15 15.14
CA ASP A 64 -6.24 -6.89 16.56
C ASP A 64 -5.76 -8.05 17.43
N PHE A 65 -6.07 -9.29 17.02
CA PHE A 65 -5.63 -10.50 17.70
C PHE A 65 -4.11 -10.66 17.69
N LEU A 66 -3.45 -10.38 16.56
CA LEU A 66 -1.98 -10.39 16.48
C LEU A 66 -1.35 -9.33 17.38
N ASN A 67 -1.83 -8.09 17.30
CA ASN A 67 -1.25 -6.97 18.02
C ASN A 67 -1.41 -7.09 19.54
N ALA A 68 -2.50 -7.70 20.02
CA ALA A 68 -2.71 -7.95 21.43
C ALA A 68 -1.59 -8.80 22.06
N LYS A 69 -0.95 -9.69 21.28
CA LYS A 69 0.15 -10.54 21.75
C LYS A 69 1.49 -9.81 21.83
N LYS A 70 1.63 -8.73 21.06
CA LYS A 70 2.84 -7.91 20.98
C LYS A 70 2.67 -6.57 21.71
N ASN A 71 1.82 -6.52 22.74
CA ASN A 71 1.51 -5.31 23.52
C ASN A 71 1.12 -4.08 22.68
N HIS A 72 0.62 -4.29 21.45
CA HIS A 72 0.32 -3.24 20.49
C HIS A 72 1.52 -2.34 20.11
N GLU A 73 2.72 -2.92 20.05
CA GLU A 73 3.97 -2.23 19.67
C GLU A 73 4.67 -2.83 18.45
N ASP A 74 3.97 -3.71 17.71
CA ASP A 74 4.48 -4.26 16.47
C ASP A 74 4.35 -3.23 15.32
N PRO A 75 5.45 -2.81 14.66
CA PRO A 75 5.38 -1.79 13.63
C PRO A 75 4.55 -2.22 12.42
N LEU A 76 4.64 -3.50 12.01
CA LEU A 76 3.87 -4.06 10.90
C LEU A 76 2.37 -4.07 11.23
N GLY A 77 2.00 -4.57 12.40
CA GLY A 77 0.61 -4.54 12.84
C GLY A 77 0.03 -3.13 13.01
N LEU A 78 0.84 -2.14 13.42
CA LEU A 78 0.44 -0.73 13.45
C LEU A 78 0.28 -0.15 12.03
N TYR A 79 1.19 -0.48 11.12
CA TYR A 79 1.10 -0.09 9.71
C TYR A 79 -0.20 -0.61 9.08
N ILE A 80 -0.50 -1.90 9.23
CA ILE A 80 -1.70 -2.52 8.65
C ILE A 80 -2.97 -1.89 9.24
N LYS A 81 -3.03 -1.64 10.56
CA LYS A 81 -4.15 -0.88 11.15
C LYS A 81 -4.29 0.50 10.53
N GLY A 82 -3.18 1.19 10.32
CA GLY A 82 -3.12 2.46 9.63
C GLY A 82 -3.80 2.41 8.27
N VAL A 83 -3.42 1.45 7.44
CA VAL A 83 -3.99 1.22 6.09
C VAL A 83 -5.48 0.89 6.17
N LEU A 84 -5.90 0.00 7.07
CA LEU A 84 -7.30 -0.37 7.23
C LEU A 84 -8.19 0.80 7.67
N GLU A 85 -7.65 1.74 8.48
CA GLU A 85 -8.36 2.97 8.82
C GLU A 85 -8.36 3.98 7.66
N MET A 86 -7.35 4.00 6.80
CA MET A 86 -7.38 4.81 5.56
C MET A 86 -8.51 4.35 4.62
N GLU A 87 -8.71 3.03 4.45
CA GLU A 87 -9.83 2.51 3.64
C GLU A 87 -11.20 2.92 4.18
N LYS A 88 -11.31 3.10 5.50
CA LYS A 88 -12.53 3.59 6.16
C LYS A 88 -12.67 5.11 6.08
N ASN A 89 -11.71 5.82 5.49
CA ASN A 89 -11.55 7.28 5.55
C ASN A 89 -11.42 7.84 6.98
N ASN A 90 -10.98 7.00 7.93
CA ASN A 90 -10.76 7.38 9.33
C ASN A 90 -9.35 7.98 9.50
N TRP A 91 -9.12 9.14 8.87
CA TRP A 91 -7.80 9.77 8.78
C TRP A 91 -7.15 10.07 10.14
N ILE A 92 -7.95 10.33 11.19
CA ILE A 92 -7.44 10.59 12.54
C ILE A 92 -6.73 9.35 13.10
N ASP A 93 -7.41 8.21 13.07
CA ASP A 93 -6.89 6.96 13.63
C ASP A 93 -5.80 6.37 12.72
N ALA A 94 -5.99 6.42 11.40
CA ALA A 94 -4.96 6.06 10.44
C ALA A 94 -3.64 6.79 10.72
N LYS A 95 -3.70 8.13 10.88
CA LYS A 95 -2.53 8.96 11.18
C LYS A 95 -1.87 8.56 12.49
N LYS A 96 -2.65 8.26 13.53
CA LYS A 96 -2.14 7.82 14.84
C LYS A 96 -1.35 6.52 14.73
N TYR A 97 -1.91 5.51 14.03
CA TYR A 97 -1.26 4.22 13.88
C TYR A 97 -0.01 4.30 12.98
N LEU A 98 -0.12 4.97 11.83
CA LEU A 98 0.99 5.13 10.88
C LEU A 98 2.15 5.94 11.48
N ARG A 99 1.86 6.98 12.26
CA ARG A 99 2.91 7.75 12.97
C ARG A 99 3.65 6.87 13.97
N LYS A 100 2.94 6.05 14.76
CA LYS A 100 3.59 5.15 15.73
C LYS A 100 4.43 4.10 15.00
N ALA A 101 3.92 3.53 13.90
CA ALA A 101 4.68 2.59 13.07
C ALA A 101 5.97 3.23 12.55
N LEU A 102 5.88 4.45 12.02
CA LEU A 102 7.01 5.22 11.49
C LEU A 102 8.09 5.49 12.54
N GLU A 103 7.68 5.88 13.75
CA GLU A 103 8.57 6.14 14.89
C GLU A 103 9.34 4.85 15.27
N LEU A 104 8.66 3.71 15.32
CA LEU A 104 9.28 2.43 15.68
C LEU A 104 10.22 1.89 14.60
N THR A 105 9.94 2.14 13.31
CA THR A 105 10.83 1.79 12.20
C THR A 105 11.87 2.87 11.87
N LYS A 106 11.98 3.91 12.70
CA LYS A 106 12.93 5.04 12.52
C LYS A 106 12.87 5.69 11.12
N ALA A 107 11.70 5.68 10.49
CA ALA A 107 11.52 6.18 9.12
C ALA A 107 12.48 5.56 8.07
N GLU A 108 12.77 4.26 8.18
CA GLU A 108 13.58 3.52 7.18
C GLU A 108 12.73 2.71 6.19
N ASN A 109 11.46 2.48 6.50
CA ASN A 109 10.54 1.75 5.62
C ASN A 109 9.75 2.72 4.72
N HIS A 110 9.98 2.65 3.41
CA HIS A 110 9.38 3.58 2.44
C HIS A 110 7.87 3.41 2.31
N GLU A 111 7.31 2.22 2.52
CA GLU A 111 5.86 1.97 2.45
C GLU A 111 5.12 2.62 3.62
N ILE A 112 5.67 2.52 4.84
CA ILE A 112 5.10 3.19 6.02
C ILE A 112 5.11 4.71 5.81
N ILE A 113 6.21 5.25 5.29
CA ILE A 113 6.32 6.69 4.96
C ILE A 113 5.31 7.07 3.89
N ARG A 114 5.14 6.25 2.84
CA ARG A 114 4.18 6.47 1.75
C ARG A 114 2.75 6.56 2.29
N CYS A 115 2.32 5.56 3.06
CA CYS A 115 0.98 5.52 3.64
C CYS A 115 0.76 6.67 4.64
N TYR A 116 1.76 6.99 5.46
CA TYR A 116 1.68 8.14 6.36
C TYR A 116 1.59 9.46 5.59
N GLY A 117 2.34 9.61 4.50
CA GLY A 117 2.28 10.76 3.60
C GLY A 117 0.90 10.94 2.95
N LEU A 118 0.32 9.86 2.41
CA LEU A 118 -1.05 9.87 1.90
C LEU A 118 -2.04 10.26 3.00
N CYS A 119 -1.94 9.67 4.18
CA CYS A 119 -2.82 9.96 5.30
C CYS A 119 -2.74 11.43 5.74
N GLU A 120 -1.54 12.01 5.83
CA GLU A 120 -1.35 13.43 6.15
C GLU A 120 -1.94 14.33 5.07
N TYR A 121 -1.78 13.96 3.79
CA TYR A 121 -2.36 14.70 2.67
C TYR A 121 -3.89 14.74 2.74
N TRP A 122 -4.53 13.57 2.89
CA TRP A 122 -6.00 13.45 2.97
C TRP A 122 -6.58 14.04 4.26
N TYR A 123 -5.84 14.00 5.36
CA TYR A 123 -6.20 14.68 6.60
C TYR A 123 -6.22 16.22 6.46
N GLY A 124 -5.55 16.78 5.44
CA GLY A 124 -5.49 18.21 5.15
C GLY A 124 -4.12 18.84 5.28
N ASN A 125 -3.12 18.11 5.79
CA ASN A 125 -1.72 18.56 5.87
C ASN A 125 -1.00 18.31 4.54
N ARG A 126 -1.54 18.89 3.45
CA ARG A 126 -1.16 18.58 2.06
C ARG A 126 0.33 18.70 1.78
N GLU A 127 0.96 19.80 2.20
CA GLU A 127 2.39 20.03 1.99
C GLU A 127 3.24 18.95 2.67
N LYS A 128 2.93 18.63 3.93
CA LYS A 128 3.61 17.59 4.70
C LYS A 128 3.45 16.23 4.02
N GLY A 129 2.23 15.89 3.60
CA GLY A 129 1.95 14.64 2.90
C GLY A 129 2.74 14.49 1.60
N VAL A 130 2.79 15.55 0.79
CA VAL A 130 3.59 15.60 -0.45
C VAL A 130 5.08 15.42 -0.16
N ASN A 131 5.61 16.03 0.90
CA ASN A 131 7.03 15.89 1.25
C ASN A 131 7.36 14.46 1.72
N LEU A 132 6.51 13.86 2.56
CA LEU A 132 6.67 12.46 2.96
C LEU A 132 6.65 11.51 1.77
N LEU A 133 5.79 11.73 0.77
CA LEU A 133 5.80 10.92 -0.46
C LEU A 133 7.11 11.05 -1.25
N LYS A 134 7.75 12.23 -1.25
CA LYS A 134 9.08 12.39 -1.87
C LYS A 134 10.17 11.71 -1.05
N ASP A 135 10.06 11.72 0.28
CA ASP A 135 11.00 11.02 1.15
C ASP A 135 10.91 9.50 0.92
N SER A 136 9.69 8.97 0.83
CA SER A 136 9.44 7.57 0.45
C SER A 136 10.07 7.23 -0.91
N PHE A 137 9.86 8.08 -1.92
CA PHE A 137 10.48 7.92 -3.23
C PHE A 137 12.02 7.98 -3.19
N SER A 138 12.59 8.78 -2.29
CA SER A 138 14.04 8.89 -2.15
C SER A 138 14.66 7.63 -1.53
N ILE A 139 13.91 6.93 -0.68
CA ILE A 139 14.32 5.64 -0.08
C ILE A 139 14.19 4.52 -1.11
N ASN A 140 13.05 4.41 -1.79
CA ASN A 140 12.86 3.45 -2.89
C ASN A 140 12.20 4.10 -4.10
N ASN A 141 13.03 4.53 -5.06
CA ASN A 141 12.56 5.16 -6.29
C ASN A 141 12.11 4.16 -7.38
N LYS A 142 12.14 2.85 -7.08
CA LYS A 142 11.69 1.80 -8.00
C LYS A 142 10.31 1.26 -7.64
N ASP A 143 9.75 1.62 -6.49
CA ASP A 143 8.41 1.19 -6.10
C ASP A 143 7.34 1.85 -7.01
N ALA A 144 6.60 1.02 -7.74
CA ALA A 144 5.54 1.46 -8.64
C ALA A 144 4.45 2.25 -7.94
N GLU A 145 4.04 1.84 -6.74
CA GLU A 145 2.96 2.45 -5.97
C GLU A 145 3.38 3.84 -5.47
N VAL A 146 4.63 4.01 -5.04
CA VAL A 146 5.19 5.33 -4.67
C VAL A 146 5.15 6.29 -5.86
N ILE A 147 5.62 5.84 -7.03
CA ILE A 147 5.63 6.66 -8.26
C ILE A 147 4.21 7.02 -8.67
N TYR A 148 3.31 6.02 -8.66
CA TYR A 148 1.89 6.19 -8.96
C TYR A 148 1.23 7.23 -8.03
N ASN A 149 1.43 7.13 -6.71
CA ASN A 149 0.88 8.08 -5.74
C ASN A 149 1.44 9.50 -5.95
N LEU A 150 2.73 9.65 -6.29
CA LEU A 150 3.28 10.97 -6.62
C LEU A 150 2.65 11.57 -7.89
N ILE A 151 2.43 10.77 -8.94
CA ILE A 151 1.73 11.22 -10.15
C ILE A 151 0.32 11.68 -9.80
N GLU A 152 -0.44 10.86 -9.09
CA GLU A 152 -1.81 11.13 -8.68
C GLU A 152 -1.91 12.43 -7.86
N ILE A 153 -1.07 12.57 -6.84
CA ILE A 153 -1.06 13.77 -5.98
C ILE A 153 -0.66 15.02 -6.77
N TYR A 154 0.33 14.93 -7.68
CA TYR A 154 0.68 16.06 -8.53
C TYR A 154 -0.45 16.45 -9.50
N ILE A 155 -1.27 15.50 -9.95
CA ILE A 155 -2.46 15.81 -10.76
C ILE A 155 -3.53 16.51 -9.92
N LEU A 156 -3.80 16.01 -8.70
CA LEU A 156 -4.77 16.62 -7.79
C LEU A 156 -4.39 18.06 -7.38
N GLU A 157 -3.09 18.32 -7.25
CA GLU A 157 -2.52 19.66 -7.00
C GLU A 157 -2.38 20.51 -8.27
N GLN A 158 -2.89 20.03 -9.42
CA GLN A 158 -2.79 20.67 -10.75
C GLN A 158 -1.34 20.96 -11.18
N ASN A 159 -0.36 20.31 -10.56
CA ASN A 159 1.06 20.41 -10.88
C ASN A 159 1.41 19.46 -12.03
N TYR A 160 0.80 19.68 -13.19
CA TYR A 160 0.93 18.81 -14.35
C TYR A 160 2.36 18.68 -14.86
N LYS A 161 3.21 19.70 -14.64
CA LYS A 161 4.64 19.64 -14.97
C LYS A 161 5.35 18.53 -14.17
N LYS A 162 5.13 18.46 -12.86
CA LYS A 162 5.72 17.42 -12.01
C LYS A 162 5.09 16.05 -12.29
N ALA A 163 3.78 16.00 -12.51
CA ALA A 163 3.10 14.76 -12.90
C ALA A 163 3.71 14.17 -14.19
N LYS A 164 3.84 14.96 -15.27
CA LYS A 164 4.51 14.55 -16.51
C LYS A 164 5.94 14.05 -16.30
N SER A 165 6.70 14.72 -15.42
CA SER A 165 8.06 14.30 -15.07
C SER A 165 8.09 12.91 -14.43
N MET A 166 7.16 12.63 -13.52
CA MET A 166 7.07 11.32 -12.86
C MET A 166 6.54 10.23 -13.81
N ILE A 167 5.61 10.56 -14.71
CA ILE A 167 5.16 9.65 -15.78
C ILE A 167 6.34 9.29 -16.70
N SER A 168 7.12 10.29 -17.12
CA SER A 168 8.32 10.06 -17.93
C SER A 168 9.36 9.23 -17.18
N TYR A 169 9.51 9.45 -15.86
CA TYR A 169 10.38 8.65 -15.01
C TYR A 169 9.94 7.18 -14.98
N PHE A 170 8.64 6.93 -14.74
CA PHE A 170 8.06 5.60 -14.73
C PHE A 170 8.37 4.83 -16.02
N TYR A 171 8.05 5.39 -17.20
CA TYR A 171 8.30 4.71 -18.48
C TYR A 171 9.78 4.56 -18.81
N LYS A 172 10.62 5.53 -18.43
CA LYS A 172 12.08 5.43 -18.62
C LYS A 172 12.69 4.29 -17.81
N HIS A 173 12.19 4.06 -16.59
CA HIS A 173 12.71 3.07 -15.66
C HIS A 173 11.88 1.78 -15.61
N HIS A 174 10.86 1.64 -16.47
CA HIS A 174 9.83 0.61 -16.45
C HIS A 174 10.35 -0.82 -16.20
N LYS A 175 11.42 -1.22 -16.90
CA LYS A 175 12.05 -2.55 -16.75
C LYS A 175 12.61 -2.85 -15.35
N ASN A 176 12.87 -1.82 -14.56
CA ASN A 176 13.45 -1.91 -13.23
C ASN A 176 12.46 -1.50 -12.12
N ILE A 177 11.24 -1.13 -12.48
CA ILE A 177 10.19 -0.81 -11.51
C ILE A 177 9.74 -2.11 -10.82
N GLN A 178 9.56 -2.01 -9.52
CA GLN A 178 9.14 -3.07 -8.63
C GLN A 178 7.64 -2.94 -8.37
N THR A 179 6.96 -4.08 -8.41
CA THR A 179 5.53 -4.21 -8.10
C THR A 179 5.37 -5.13 -6.91
N ILE A 180 4.51 -4.75 -5.96
CA ILE A 180 4.23 -5.53 -4.75
C ILE A 180 2.83 -6.15 -4.84
N ASP A 181 1.78 -5.33 -4.78
CA ASP A 181 0.40 -5.84 -4.68
C ASP A 181 -0.32 -5.99 -6.02
N LYS A 182 0.03 -5.14 -6.99
CA LYS A 182 -0.63 -5.01 -8.29
C LYS A 182 0.40 -5.26 -9.39
N ASP A 183 0.00 -5.91 -10.47
CA ASP A 183 0.91 -6.17 -11.58
C ASP A 183 1.30 -4.88 -12.34
N MET A 184 2.30 -4.99 -13.21
CA MET A 184 2.76 -3.85 -14.02
C MET A 184 1.66 -3.33 -14.96
N GLU A 185 0.82 -4.21 -15.47
CA GLU A 185 -0.27 -3.87 -16.39
C GLU A 185 -1.28 -2.92 -15.73
N TYR A 186 -1.60 -3.13 -14.46
CA TYR A 186 -2.41 -2.21 -13.67
C TYR A 186 -1.84 -0.80 -13.69
N TYR A 187 -0.55 -0.64 -13.40
CA TYR A 187 0.10 0.67 -13.35
C TYR A 187 0.20 1.30 -14.74
N ASP A 188 0.55 0.54 -15.76
CA ASP A 188 0.61 1.00 -17.16
C ASP A 188 -0.73 1.58 -17.59
N ASN A 189 -1.82 0.87 -17.33
CA ASN A 189 -3.17 1.31 -17.66
C ASN A 189 -3.54 2.61 -16.91
N LYS A 190 -3.31 2.67 -15.60
CA LYS A 190 -3.64 3.84 -14.78
C LYS A 190 -2.81 5.07 -15.15
N ILE A 191 -1.52 4.90 -15.38
CA ILE A 191 -0.62 6.00 -15.74
C ILE A 191 -0.92 6.50 -17.16
N ALA A 192 -1.27 5.62 -18.10
CA ALA A 192 -1.71 6.04 -19.43
C ALA A 192 -3.00 6.88 -19.38
N LEU A 193 -3.95 6.53 -18.50
CA LEU A 193 -5.16 7.32 -18.24
C LEU A 193 -4.80 8.72 -17.72
N PHE A 194 -3.87 8.82 -16.79
CA PHE A 194 -3.37 10.10 -16.27
C PHE A 194 -2.68 10.94 -17.35
N GLU A 195 -1.83 10.33 -18.17
CA GLU A 195 -1.17 11.01 -19.29
C GLU A 195 -2.19 11.58 -20.29
N LYS A 196 -3.21 10.79 -20.64
CA LYS A 196 -4.30 11.22 -21.51
C LYS A 196 -5.10 12.38 -20.88
N PHE A 197 -5.42 12.29 -19.59
CA PHE A 197 -6.11 13.36 -18.87
C PHE A 197 -5.33 14.67 -18.94
N ILE A 198 -4.04 14.65 -18.61
CA ILE A 198 -3.17 15.84 -18.61
C ILE A 198 -3.08 16.43 -20.03
N THR A 199 -2.89 15.60 -21.05
CA THR A 199 -2.79 16.05 -22.45
C THR A 199 -4.08 16.70 -22.93
N THR A 200 -5.23 16.18 -22.50
CA THR A 200 -6.55 16.73 -22.85
C THR A 200 -6.79 18.09 -22.19
N GLN A 201 -6.40 18.28 -20.93
CA GLN A 201 -6.51 19.58 -20.24
C GLN A 201 -5.75 20.69 -20.98
N HIS A 202 -4.55 20.38 -21.50
CA HIS A 202 -3.77 21.35 -22.28
C HIS A 202 -4.42 21.74 -23.62
N MET A 203 -5.23 20.87 -24.22
CA MET A 203 -5.95 21.18 -25.46
C MET A 203 -7.14 22.13 -25.24
N PHE A 204 -7.64 22.25 -24.00
CA PHE A 204 -8.78 23.08 -23.65
C PHE A 204 -8.42 24.36 -22.87
N THR A 205 -7.17 24.57 -22.48
CA THR A 205 -6.70 25.90 -22.04
C THR A 205 -6.62 26.84 -23.24
N PRO A 206 -7.48 27.88 -23.33
CA PRO A 206 -7.40 28.83 -24.43
C PRO A 206 -6.05 29.51 -24.39
N LEU A 207 -5.49 29.74 -25.56
CA LEU A 207 -4.23 30.44 -25.82
C LEU A 207 -4.36 31.95 -25.50
N HIS A 208 -4.90 32.35 -24.35
CA HIS A 208 -5.16 33.75 -24.02
C HIS A 208 -5.02 34.04 -22.52
N ALA A 209 -3.84 34.57 -22.15
CA ALA A 209 -3.67 35.70 -21.26
C ALA A 209 -2.41 36.45 -21.67
#